data_AF-A0A9D8K3G7-F1
#
_entry.id   AF-A0A9D8K3G7-F1
#
_cell.length_a   1.000
_cell.length_b   1.000
_cell.length_c   1.000
_cell.angle_alpha   90.00
_cell.angle_beta   90.00
_cell.angle_gamma   90.00
#
_symmetry.space_group_name_H-M   'P 1'
#
loop_
_entity.id
_entity.type
_entity.pdbx_description
1 polymer ?
#
loop_
_entity_poly.entity_id
_entity_poly.type
_entity_poly.pdbx_seq_one_letter_code
_entity_poly.pdbx_strand_id
1 'polypeptide(L)' 'ASIVAKVTRDRIMAELDSVHPGYSLAKHKGYATRQHCACLQQLGPSPIHRHSFAPVRETRRII' A
#
# COMPACT_ATOMS: atom_id res chain seq x y z
N ALA A 1 -6.88 19.80 7.06
CA ALA A 1 -6.36 19.14 5.84
C ALA A 1 -7.37 19.32 4.71
N SER A 2 -6.94 19.64 3.48
CA SER A 2 -7.86 20.06 2.40
C SER A 2 -8.58 18.89 1.73
N ILE A 3 -9.84 19.11 1.35
CA ILE A 3 -10.67 18.15 0.58
C ILE A 3 -9.96 17.76 -0.71
N VAL A 4 -9.37 18.73 -1.41
CA VAL A 4 -8.64 18.52 -2.67
C VAL A 4 -7.52 17.51 -2.49
N ALA A 5 -6.68 17.65 -1.46
CA ALA A 5 -5.57 16.72 -1.23
C ALA A 5 -6.07 15.28 -0.99
N LYS A 6 -7.15 15.11 -0.22
CA LYS A 6 -7.73 13.78 0.03
C LYS A 6 -8.25 13.14 -1.25
N VAL A 7 -9.05 13.88 -2.01
CA VAL A 7 -9.68 13.39 -3.23
C VAL A 7 -8.62 13.02 -4.27
N THR A 8 -7.59 13.86 -4.45
CA THR A 8 -6.48 13.56 -5.35
C THR A 8 -5.73 12.30 -4.93
N ARG A 9 -5.35 12.17 -3.65
CA ARG A 9 -4.64 10.98 -3.17
C ARG A 9 -5.47 9.70 -3.35
N ASP A 10 -6.77 9.77 -3.14
CA ASP A 10 -7.63 8.59 -3.26
C ASP A 10 -7.74 8.07 -4.70
N ARG A 11 -7.69 8.97 -5.70
CA ARG A 11 -7.64 8.63 -7.13
C ARG A 11 -6.31 7.97 -7.49
N ILE A 12 -5.19 8.56 -7.05
CA ILE A 12 -3.85 7.99 -7.27
C ILE A 12 -3.78 6.56 -6.70
N MET A 13 -4.33 6.31 -5.52
CA MET A 13 -4.33 4.96 -4.94
C MET A 13 -5.22 3.97 -5.70
N ALA A 14 -6.27 4.43 -6.38
CA ALA A 14 -7.09 3.58 -7.24
C ALA A 14 -6.37 3.24 -8.55
N GLU A 15 -5.67 4.20 -9.14
CA GLU A 15 -4.81 3.98 -10.31
C GLU A 15 -3.68 3.00 -9.98
N LEU A 16 -2.99 3.19 -8.85
CA LEU A 16 -1.92 2.30 -8.43
C LEU A 16 -2.39 0.88 -8.12
N ASP A 17 -3.66 0.68 -7.76
CA ASP A 17 -4.23 -0.67 -7.56
C ASP A 17 -4.26 -1.47 -8.88
N SER A 18 -4.45 -0.77 -10.00
CA SER A 18 -4.38 -1.40 -11.33
C SER A 18 -2.94 -1.71 -11.77
N VAL A 19 -1.99 -0.86 -11.39
CA VAL A 19 -0.55 -1.02 -11.71
C VAL A 19 0.12 -2.06 -10.80
N HIS A 20 -0.32 -2.15 -9.55
CA HIS A 20 0.16 -3.10 -8.54
C HIS A 20 -1.00 -3.94 -8.02
N PRO A 21 -1.49 -4.91 -8.81
CA PRO A 21 -2.61 -5.75 -8.41
C PRO A 21 -2.25 -6.63 -7.21
N GLY A 22 -3.28 -7.05 -6.45
CA GLY A 22 -3.14 -7.94 -5.31
C GLY A 22 -3.02 -7.26 -3.95
N TYR A 23 -2.69 -5.96 -3.90
CA TYR A 23 -2.61 -5.21 -2.64
C TYR A 23 -3.92 -4.59 -2.19
N SER A 24 -4.93 -4.40 -3.06
CA SER A 24 -6.21 -3.73 -2.75
C SER A 24 -6.06 -2.26 -2.32
N LEU A 25 -5.10 -1.55 -2.92
CA LEU A 25 -4.79 -0.13 -2.67
C LEU A 25 -6.00 0.77 -2.90
N ALA A 26 -6.89 0.42 -3.84
CA ALA A 26 -8.11 1.18 -4.08
C ALA A 26 -9.04 1.21 -2.86
N LYS A 27 -8.99 0.20 -1.98
CA LYS A 27 -9.84 0.11 -0.78
C LYS A 27 -9.25 0.87 0.40
N HIS A 28 -8.00 0.59 0.77
CA HIS A 28 -7.38 1.12 1.99
C HIS A 28 -6.37 2.23 1.74
N LYS A 29 -6.15 2.67 0.50
CA LYS A 29 -5.37 3.87 0.15
C LYS A 29 -3.93 3.85 0.69
N GLY A 30 -3.34 2.67 0.77
CA GLY A 30 -1.97 2.47 1.28
C GLY A 30 -1.84 2.49 2.81
N TYR A 31 -2.92 2.64 3.59
CA TYR A 31 -2.85 2.50 5.04
C TYR A 31 -2.53 1.04 5.44
N ALA A 32 -1.85 0.86 6.57
CA ALA A 32 -1.43 -0.44 7.11
C ALA A 32 -2.61 -1.19 7.78
N THR A 33 -3.62 -1.50 6.99
CA THR A 33 -4.74 -2.36 7.43
C THR A 33 -4.28 -3.81 7.53
N ARG A 34 -5.02 -4.64 8.28
CA ARG A 34 -4.76 -6.09 8.36
C ARG A 34 -4.68 -6.73 6.98
N GLN A 35 -5.58 -6.33 6.06
CA GLN A 35 -5.58 -6.81 4.68
C GLN A 35 -4.28 -6.44 3.96
N HIS A 36 -3.85 -5.18 4.07
CA HIS A 36 -2.63 -4.71 3.40
C HIS A 36 -1.38 -5.42 3.94
N CYS A 37 -1.28 -5.62 5.25
CA CYS A 37 -0.18 -6.36 5.86
C CYS A 37 -0.15 -7.82 5.39
N ALA A 38 -1.31 -8.48 5.26
CA ALA A 38 -1.38 -9.84 4.72
C ALA A 38 -0.93 -9.90 3.26
N CYS A 39 -1.34 -8.94 2.41
CA CYS A 39 -0.86 -8.83 1.03
C CYS A 39 0.67 -8.63 0.98
N LEU A 40 1.23 -7.79 1.85
CA LEU A 40 2.68 -7.58 1.95
C LEU A 40 3.44 -8.85 2.35
N GLN A 41 2.87 -9.67 3.24
CA GLN A 41 3.47 -10.95 3.62
C GLN A 41 3.42 -11.98 2.48
N GLN A 42 2.37 -11.97 1.66
CA GLN A 42 2.18 -12.92 0.57
C GLN A 42 2.94 -12.54 -0.71
N LEU A 43 2.91 -11.26 -1.08
CA LEU A 43 3.43 -10.76 -2.35
C LEU A 43 4.81 -10.10 -2.21
N GLY A 44 5.25 -9.85 -0.98
CA GLY A 44 6.35 -8.94 -0.69
C GLY A 44 5.96 -7.47 -0.91
N PRO A 45 6.88 -6.51 -0.72
CA PRO A 45 6.62 -5.10 -0.98
C PRO A 45 6.97 -4.67 -2.41
N SER A 46 6.05 -3.97 -3.08
CA SER A 46 6.29 -3.33 -4.39
C SER A 46 7.09 -2.01 -4.30
N PRO A 47 7.61 -1.45 -5.42
CA PRO A 47 8.43 -0.23 -5.41
C PRO A 47 7.76 1.02 -4.85
N ILE A 48 6.43 1.10 -4.87
CA ILE A 48 5.68 2.24 -4.30
C ILE A 48 5.59 2.19 -2.77
N HIS A 49 5.96 1.06 -2.15
CA HIS A 49 5.95 0.92 -0.70
C HIS A 49 7.12 1.65 -0.06
N ARG A 50 6.84 2.30 1.07
CA ARG A 50 7.87 2.99 1.85
C ARG A 50 8.65 1.97 2.66
N HIS A 51 9.80 1.54 2.16
CA HIS A 51 10.62 0.50 2.79
C HIS A 51 11.16 0.84 4.19
N SER A 52 11.16 2.11 4.59
CA SER A 52 11.50 2.53 5.95
C SER A 52 10.40 2.26 6.97
N PHE A 53 9.16 2.00 6.54
CA PHE A 53 8.02 1.78 7.43
C PHE A 53 8.05 0.35 7.97
N ALA A 54 7.76 0.19 9.27
CA ALA A 54 7.95 -1.08 9.98
C ALA A 54 7.29 -2.29 9.29
N PRO A 55 6.00 -2.26 8.87
CA PRO A 55 5.36 -3.40 8.22
C PRO A 55 6.06 -3.82 6.92
N VAL A 56 6.55 -2.85 6.16
CA VAL A 56 7.24 -3.08 4.89
C VAL A 56 8.65 -3.62 5.14
N ARG A 57 9.37 -3.07 6.12
CA ARG A 57 10.72 -3.54 6.48
C ARG A 57 10.71 -4.96 7.04
N GLU A 58 9.72 -5.30 7.85
CA GLU A 58 9.60 -6.62 8.47
C GLU A 58 9.38 -7.73 7.45
N THR A 59 8.64 -7.47 6.37
CA THR A 59 8.47 -8.46 5.29
C THR A 59 9.77 -8.84 4.59
N ARG A 60 10.79 -7.96 4.60
CA ARG A 60 12.11 -8.24 4.02
C ARG A 60 13.04 -9.05 4.93
N ARG A 61 12.67 -9.25 6.20
CA ARG A 61 13.51 -9.99 7.17
C ARG A 61 13.24 -11.49 7.21
N ILE A 62 12.28 -11.99 6.41
CA ILE A 62 11.83 -13.38 6.40
C ILE A 62 12.45 -14.17 5.22
N ILE A 63 13.63 -13.76 4.75
CA ILE A 63 14.47 -14.54 3.83
C ILE A 63 15.70 -14.97 4.62
#